data_AF-A0A7X8QUC1-F1
#
_entry.id   AF-A0A7X8QUC1-F1
#
_cell.length_a   1.000
_cell.length_b   1.000
_cell.length_c   1.000
_cell.angle_alpha   90.00
_cell.angle_beta   90.00
_cell.angle_gamma   90.00
#
_symmetry.space_group_name_H-M   'P 1'
#
loop_
_entity.id
_entity.type
_entity.pdbx_description
1 polymer ?
#
loop_
_entity_poly.entity_id
_entity_poly.type
_entity_poly.pdbx_seq_one_letter_code
_entity_poly.pdbx_strand_id
1 'polypeptide(L)'
;MLSKSEHRIGPRTKAIVVVHTGGYPAPMDKIMAIARKHNVKVVEDVSHAQGSLYKGRKVGTFGDVAAMSMMAGKSFAIGEAGMLLTNDRTIYERCISYGFYERTGAPSRWNEVDAQVTMEELKPF
;
A
#
# COMPACT_ATOMS: atom_id res chain seq x y z
N MET A 1 -13.64 12.39 10.51
CA MET A 1 -13.75 11.62 9.26
C MET A 1 -13.78 10.12 9.56
N LEU A 2 -12.74 9.51 10.16
CA LEU A 2 -12.82 8.10 10.58
C LEU A 2 -13.60 7.86 11.89
N SER A 3 -13.52 8.79 12.86
CA SER A 3 -14.27 8.69 14.13
C SER A 3 -15.80 8.63 13.96
N LYS A 4 -16.32 9.20 12.86
CA LYS A 4 -17.75 9.15 12.53
C LYS A 4 -18.16 7.83 11.86
N SER A 5 -17.20 7.01 11.43
CA SER A 5 -17.43 5.77 10.68
C SER A 5 -16.98 4.51 11.43
N GLU A 6 -16.43 4.65 12.65
CA GLU A 6 -15.98 3.49 13.46
C GLU A 6 -17.11 2.48 13.69
N HIS A 7 -18.35 2.94 13.86
CA HIS A 7 -19.54 2.09 13.98
C HIS A 7 -19.81 1.19 12.76
N ARG A 8 -19.16 1.45 11.62
CA ARG A 8 -19.26 0.63 10.40
C ARG A 8 -18.25 -0.51 10.39
N ILE A 9 -17.32 -0.56 11.34
CA ILE A 9 -16.39 -1.67 11.50
C ILE A 9 -17.16 -2.81 12.17
N GLY A 10 -17.26 -3.95 11.49
CA GLY A 10 -17.94 -5.14 11.98
C GLY A 10 -17.20 -6.42 11.64
N PRO A 11 -17.81 -7.60 11.90
CA PRO A 11 -17.12 -8.89 11.76
C PRO A 11 -16.55 -9.19 10.37
N ARG A 12 -17.11 -8.56 9.33
CA ARG A 12 -16.66 -8.71 7.93
C ARG A 12 -15.64 -7.67 7.49
N THR A 13 -15.39 -6.62 8.29
CA THR A 13 -14.41 -5.59 7.95
C THR A 13 -13.01 -6.18 8.10
N LYS A 14 -12.24 -6.18 7.00
CA LYS A 14 -10.87 -6.72 6.98
C LYS A 14 -9.79 -5.64 6.89
N ALA A 15 -10.13 -4.51 6.26
CA ALA A 15 -9.22 -3.40 6.08
C ALA A 15 -9.94 -2.07 6.08
N ILE A 16 -9.19 -1.01 6.34
CA ILE A 16 -9.56 0.39 6.19
C ILE A 16 -8.70 0.96 5.06
N VAL A 17 -9.33 1.51 4.03
CA VAL A 17 -8.64 2.25 2.98
C VAL A 17 -8.69 3.73 3.32
N VAL A 18 -7.52 4.36 3.42
CA VAL A 18 -7.34 5.76 3.78
C VAL A 18 -6.82 6.51 2.57
N VAL A 19 -7.52 7.56 2.15
CA VAL A 19 -7.07 8.41 1.04
C VAL A 19 -6.46 9.70 1.59
N HIS A 20 -5.22 9.99 1.20
CA HIS A 20 -4.55 11.27 1.47
C HIS A 20 -4.84 12.25 0.33
N THR A 21 -5.96 12.96 0.43
CA THR A 21 -6.51 13.75 -0.68
C THR A 21 -5.80 15.10 -0.84
N GLY A 22 -5.41 15.44 -2.08
CA GLY A 22 -4.97 16.78 -2.45
C GLY A 22 -3.73 17.27 -1.68
N GLY A 23 -2.82 16.37 -1.34
CA GLY A 23 -1.63 16.67 -0.55
C GLY A 23 -1.88 16.77 0.96
N TYR A 24 -3.14 16.67 1.42
CA TYR A 24 -3.52 16.76 2.84
C TYR A 24 -3.57 15.37 3.48
N PRO A 25 -2.63 15.04 4.40
CA PRO A 25 -2.65 13.76 5.06
C PRO A 25 -3.87 13.57 5.95
N ALA A 26 -4.49 12.39 5.86
CA ALA A 26 -5.48 11.96 6.83
C ALA A 26 -4.89 11.91 8.26
N PRO A 27 -5.71 12.02 9.32
CA PRO A 27 -5.23 11.99 10.71
C PRO A 27 -4.79 10.58 11.13
N MET A 28 -3.57 10.20 10.74
CA MET A 28 -3.08 8.81 10.84
C MET A 28 -2.96 8.30 12.27
N ASP A 29 -2.70 9.17 13.26
CA ASP A 29 -2.69 8.77 14.66
C ASP A 29 -4.04 8.17 15.10
N LYS A 30 -5.15 8.84 14.78
CA LYS A 30 -6.51 8.42 15.09
C LYS A 30 -6.90 7.19 14.29
N ILE A 31 -6.57 7.16 13.01
CA ILE A 31 -6.90 6.04 12.12
C ILE A 31 -6.19 4.77 12.60
N MET A 32 -4.88 4.84 12.85
CA MET A 32 -4.10 3.69 13.31
C MET A 32 -4.54 3.23 14.71
N ALA A 33 -4.96 4.14 15.60
CA ALA A 33 -5.52 3.76 16.89
C ALA A 33 -6.82 2.95 16.75
N ILE A 34 -7.74 3.39 15.89
CA ILE A 34 -8.99 2.67 15.58
C ILE A 34 -8.67 1.32 14.92
N ALA A 35 -7.78 1.30 13.93
CA ALA A 35 -7.40 0.09 13.22
C ALA A 35 -6.86 -0.99 14.16
N ARG A 36 -5.95 -0.61 15.07
CA ARG A 36 -5.42 -1.49 16.12
C ARG A 36 -6.51 -1.99 17.08
N LYS A 37 -7.39 -1.11 17.54
CA LYS A 37 -8.51 -1.47 18.44
C LYS A 37 -9.39 -2.57 17.86
N HIS A 38 -9.65 -2.52 16.55
CA HIS A 38 -10.51 -3.48 15.86
C HIS A 38 -9.73 -4.61 15.15
N ASN A 39 -8.41 -4.64 15.27
CA ASN A 39 -7.52 -5.58 14.57
C ASN A 39 -7.79 -5.66 13.05
N VAL A 40 -7.93 -4.48 12.41
CA VAL A 40 -8.15 -4.37 10.97
C VAL A 40 -6.93 -3.75 10.30
N LYS A 41 -6.63 -4.21 9.08
CA LYS A 41 -5.50 -3.73 8.28
C LYS A 41 -5.74 -2.33 7.75
N VAL A 42 -4.69 -1.59 7.45
CA VAL A 42 -4.77 -0.24 6.87
C VAL A 42 -4.05 -0.20 5.53
N VAL A 43 -4.77 0.26 4.51
CA VAL A 43 -4.25 0.55 3.17
C VAL A 43 -4.22 2.06 2.97
N GLU A 44 -3.06 2.63 2.71
CA GLU A 44 -2.92 4.05 2.36
C GLU A 44 -2.98 4.25 0.85
N ASP A 45 -3.95 5.03 0.36
CA ASP A 45 -3.94 5.60 -0.98
C ASP A 45 -3.26 6.97 -0.94
N VAL A 46 -2.08 7.01 -1.56
CA VAL A 46 -1.16 8.15 -1.59
C VAL A 46 -1.15 8.81 -2.96
N SER A 47 -2.10 8.48 -3.83
CA SER A 47 -2.14 8.94 -5.23
C SER A 47 -2.17 10.46 -5.37
N HIS A 48 -2.63 11.21 -4.37
CA HIS A 48 -2.66 12.68 -4.36
C HIS A 48 -1.71 13.31 -3.34
N ALA A 49 -0.82 12.55 -2.71
CA ALA A 49 -0.02 13.02 -1.58
C ALA A 49 1.40 12.46 -1.57
N GLN A 50 1.95 12.15 -2.75
CA GLN A 50 3.34 11.73 -2.88
C GLN A 50 4.26 12.80 -2.27
N GLY A 51 5.12 12.41 -1.33
CA GLY A 51 6.03 13.31 -0.63
C GLY A 51 5.44 14.07 0.56
N SER A 52 4.12 14.04 0.78
CA SER A 52 3.50 14.70 1.94
C SER A 52 3.96 14.08 3.27
N LEU A 53 4.00 14.91 4.31
CA LEU A 53 4.40 14.50 5.65
C LEU A 53 3.22 14.65 6.62
N TYR A 54 3.00 13.62 7.43
CA TYR A 54 2.15 13.70 8.63
C TYR A 54 3.05 13.62 9.87
N LYS A 55 3.10 14.71 10.65
CA LYS A 55 3.94 14.82 11.86
C LYS A 55 5.41 14.41 11.61
N GLY A 56 5.99 14.87 10.48
CA GLY A 56 7.37 14.59 10.11
C GLY A 56 7.64 13.23 9.44
N ARG A 57 6.64 12.34 9.34
CA ARG A 57 6.75 11.04 8.68
C ARG A 57 6.00 11.04 7.35
N LYS A 58 6.61 10.46 6.31
CA LYS A 58 6.01 10.34 4.96
C LYS A 58 4.71 9.53 5.01
N VAL A 59 3.67 10.04 4.36
CA VAL A 59 2.45 9.26 4.12
C VAL A 59 2.75 8.07 3.21
N GLY A 60 1.97 7.00 3.35
CA GLY A 60 2.26 5.70 2.72
C GLY A 60 3.20 4.81 3.52
N THR A 61 3.56 5.21 4.74
CA THR A 61 4.45 4.43 5.62
C THR A 61 3.81 4.06 6.94
N PHE A 62 2.56 4.44 7.20
CA PHE A 62 1.87 4.24 8.47
C PHE A 62 1.07 2.93 8.54
N GLY A 63 0.38 2.60 7.44
CA GLY A 63 -0.44 1.41 7.32
C GLY A 63 0.37 0.14 7.04
N ASP A 64 -0.33 -0.95 6.76
CA ASP A 64 0.28 -2.22 6.39
C ASP A 64 0.80 -2.20 4.95
N VAL A 65 0.14 -1.43 4.08
CA VAL A 65 0.50 -1.27 2.67
C VAL A 65 0.02 0.08 2.16
N ALA A 66 0.73 0.64 1.21
CA ALA A 66 0.34 1.84 0.51
C ALA A 66 0.38 1.63 -1.00
N ALA A 67 -0.47 2.34 -1.72
CA ALA A 67 -0.47 2.39 -3.17
C ALA A 67 -0.51 3.84 -3.63
N MET A 68 0.14 4.12 -4.75
CA MET A 68 0.04 5.41 -5.43
C MET A 68 0.00 5.22 -6.93
N SER A 69 -0.87 5.98 -7.57
CA SER A 69 -0.78 6.23 -9.00
C SER A 69 0.36 7.20 -9.29
N MET A 70 1.01 7.02 -10.43
CA MET A 70 2.04 7.93 -10.98
C MET A 70 1.67 8.34 -12.41
N MET A 71 0.36 8.38 -12.70
CA MET A 71 -0.12 8.86 -14.00
C MET A 71 0.25 10.34 -14.23
N ALA A 72 0.17 10.81 -15.47
CA ALA A 72 0.59 12.16 -15.89
C ALA A 72 0.05 13.31 -15.03
N GLY A 73 -1.13 13.16 -14.40
CA GLY A 73 -1.74 14.16 -13.53
C GLY A 73 -1.36 14.10 -12.04
N LYS A 74 -0.43 13.24 -11.62
CA LYS A 74 -0.04 13.08 -10.20
C LYS A 74 1.18 13.93 -9.85
N SER A 75 1.37 14.19 -8.55
CA SER A 75 2.52 14.97 -8.06
C SER A 75 3.87 14.34 -8.40
N PHE A 76 3.92 13.01 -8.49
CA PHE A 76 5.05 12.26 -9.02
C PHE A 76 4.62 11.52 -10.29
N ALA A 77 4.67 12.21 -11.42
CA ALA A 77 4.18 11.73 -12.71
C ALA A 77 5.30 11.10 -13.54
N ILE A 78 5.05 9.90 -14.08
CA ILE A 78 5.98 9.19 -14.98
C ILE A 78 5.29 8.65 -16.25
N GLY A 79 4.17 9.26 -16.65
CA GLY A 79 3.35 8.78 -17.77
C GLY A 79 2.19 7.94 -17.26
N GLU A 80 2.35 6.62 -17.22
CA GLU A 80 1.38 5.68 -16.64
C GLU A 80 2.11 4.66 -15.78
N ALA A 81 1.77 4.62 -14.49
CA ALA A 81 2.31 3.63 -13.56
C ALA A 81 1.54 3.62 -12.22
N GLY A 82 1.76 2.55 -11.47
CA GLY A 82 1.42 2.44 -10.06
C GLY A 82 2.63 1.96 -9.26
N MET A 83 2.70 2.37 -7.99
CA MET A 83 3.70 1.88 -7.05
C MET A 83 3.02 1.41 -5.78
N LEU A 84 3.46 0.25 -5.29
CA LEU A 84 3.07 -0.30 -4.00
C LEU A 84 4.25 -0.19 -3.04
N LEU A 85 3.96 0.12 -1.78
CA LEU A 85 4.94 0.17 -0.71
C LEU A 85 4.44 -0.66 0.46
N THR A 86 5.29 -1.54 0.98
CA THR A 86 5.03 -2.29 2.19
C THR A 86 6.35 -2.70 2.83
N ASN A 87 6.34 -2.87 4.14
CA ASN A 87 7.43 -3.52 4.88
C ASN A 87 7.13 -5.00 5.17
N ASP A 88 5.97 -5.51 4.75
CA ASP A 88 5.55 -6.88 4.95
C ASP A 88 5.87 -7.72 3.71
N ARG A 89 6.81 -8.65 3.87
CA ARG A 89 7.23 -9.56 2.80
C ARG A 89 6.07 -10.39 2.25
N THR A 90 5.14 -10.81 3.11
CA THR A 90 3.97 -11.60 2.72
C THR A 90 3.04 -10.79 1.81
N ILE A 91 2.84 -9.51 2.12
CA ILE A 91 2.04 -8.61 1.27
C ILE A 91 2.77 -8.39 -0.05
N TYR A 92 4.07 -8.07 0.00
CA TYR A 92 4.89 -7.86 -1.20
C TYR A 92 4.80 -9.05 -2.16
N GLU A 93 5.08 -10.26 -1.67
CA GLU A 93 5.09 -11.47 -2.50
C GLU A 93 3.74 -11.74 -3.14
N ARG A 94 2.65 -11.63 -2.36
CA ARG A 94 1.29 -11.75 -2.91
C ARG A 94 1.02 -10.70 -3.99
N CYS A 95 1.45 -9.47 -3.80
CA CYS A 95 1.23 -8.40 -4.77
C CYS A 95 2.00 -8.63 -6.07
N ILE A 96 3.27 -9.03 -6.02
CA ILE A 96 4.05 -9.28 -7.23
C ILE A 96 3.59 -10.54 -7.97
N SER A 97 3.19 -11.61 -7.26
CA SER A 97 2.68 -12.83 -7.88
C SER A 97 1.44 -12.57 -8.74
N TYR A 98 0.54 -11.69 -8.30
CA TYR A 98 -0.66 -11.37 -9.08
C TYR A 98 -0.50 -10.19 -10.04
N GLY A 99 0.41 -9.25 -9.73
CA GLY A 99 0.42 -7.92 -10.34
C GLY A 99 1.67 -7.56 -11.14
N PHE A 100 2.73 -8.37 -11.10
CA PHE A 100 3.99 -8.05 -11.76
C PHE A 100 4.40 -9.13 -12.76
N TYR A 101 4.72 -8.74 -13.99
CA TYR A 101 4.98 -9.69 -15.08
C TYR A 101 6.33 -10.39 -14.94
N GLU A 102 7.31 -9.81 -14.23
CA GLU A 102 8.60 -10.46 -13.93
C GLU A 102 8.56 -11.37 -12.69
N ARG A 103 7.36 -11.71 -12.19
CA ARG A 103 7.14 -12.60 -11.02
C ARG A 103 7.84 -13.96 -11.10
N THR A 104 8.27 -14.39 -12.27
CA THR A 104 8.90 -15.68 -12.51
C THR A 104 10.33 -15.76 -11.98
N GLY A 105 10.93 -14.64 -11.53
CA GLY A 105 12.35 -14.57 -11.17
C GLY A 105 13.25 -14.93 -12.37
N ALA A 106 12.69 -14.87 -13.59
CA ALA A 106 13.41 -15.18 -14.79
C ALA A 106 14.47 -14.10 -15.02
N PRO A 107 15.73 -14.49 -15.29
CA PRO A 107 16.79 -13.52 -15.50
C PRO A 107 16.43 -12.66 -16.72
N SER A 108 16.61 -11.35 -16.57
CA SER A 108 16.50 -10.41 -17.67
C SER A 108 17.84 -9.69 -17.86
N ARG A 109 17.96 -8.89 -18.91
CA ARG A 109 19.13 -8.01 -19.08
C ARG A 109 19.31 -7.04 -17.89
N TRP A 110 18.25 -6.80 -17.12
CA TRP A 110 18.18 -5.78 -16.08
C TRP A 110 18.08 -6.36 -14.66
N ASN A 111 17.72 -7.64 -14.51
CA ASN A 111 17.54 -8.30 -13.22
C ASN A 111 18.22 -9.68 -13.23
N GLU A 112 19.07 -9.94 -12.24
CA GLU A 112 19.59 -11.28 -11.96
C GLU A 112 18.47 -12.18 -11.42
N VAL A 113 18.72 -13.49 -11.36
CA VAL A 113 17.78 -14.42 -10.73
C VAL A 113 17.64 -14.05 -9.26
N ASP A 114 16.50 -13.49 -8.87
CA ASP A 114 16.13 -13.34 -7.48
C ASP A 114 14.87 -14.15 -7.18
N ALA A 115 14.91 -14.90 -6.08
CA ALA A 115 13.75 -15.59 -5.56
C ALA A 115 12.81 -14.57 -4.91
N GLN A 116 12.20 -13.69 -5.71
CA GLN A 116 11.28 -12.64 -5.21
C GLN A 116 10.12 -13.28 -4.47
N VAL A 117 9.63 -14.39 -5.01
CA VAL A 117 8.59 -15.23 -4.39
C VAL A 117 9.27 -16.39 -3.68
N THR A 118 9.20 -16.37 -2.35
CA THR A 118 9.73 -17.43 -1.47
C THR A 118 8.62 -18.30 -0.88
N MET A 119 7.38 -17.78 -0.81
CA MET A 119 6.19 -18.51 -0.38
C MET A 119 5.88 -19.66 -1.33
N GLU A 120 5.88 -20.89 -0.83
CA GLU A 120 5.69 -22.10 -1.63
C GLU A 120 4.34 -22.10 -2.35
N GLU A 121 3.28 -21.64 -1.69
CA GLU A 121 1.94 -21.59 -2.27
C GLU A 121 1.80 -20.57 -3.42
N LEU A 122 2.74 -19.64 -3.55
CA LEU A 122 2.74 -18.61 -4.58
C LEU A 122 3.58 -18.98 -5.80
N LYS A 123 4.46 -19.98 -5.71
CA LYS A 123 5.33 -20.43 -6.82
C LYS A 123 4.60 -20.90 -8.08
N PRO A 124 3.38 -21.48 -8.02
CA PRO A 124 2.63 -21.83 -9.23
C PRO A 124 2.07 -20.60 -9.97
N PHE A 125 1.93 -19.47 -9.26
CA PHE A 125 1.45 -18.20 -9.79
C PHE A 125 2.59 -17.28 -10.14
#